data_AF-A0A3N0DYA1-F1
#
_entry.id   AF-A0A3N0DYA1-F1
#
_cell.length_a   1.000
_cell.length_b   1.000
_cell.length_c   1.000
_cell.angle_alpha   90.00
_cell.angle_beta   90.00
_cell.angle_gamma   90.00
#
_symmetry.space_group_name_H-M   'P 1'
#
loop_
_entity.id
_entity.type
_entity.pdbx_description
1 polymer ?
#
loop_
_entity_poly.entity_id
_entity_poly.type
_entity_poly.pdbx_seq_one_letter_code
_entity_poly.pdbx_strand_id
1 'polypeptide(L)'
;MTGEAADVDSVAFYWRPGCPFCFALRRKLRKERVPLREVNIWTDESAAARVRAITGGDETVPTVVVGPRAMVNPSAAEVIDAARAHAPHLLQPRDHSADAPRGPRGWLARLRAGR
;
A
#
# COMPACT_ATOMS: atom_id res chain seq x y z
N MET A 1 18.42 4.36 -19.19
CA MET A 1 18.36 3.92 -17.78
C MET A 1 16.91 3.65 -17.45
N THR A 2 16.48 2.41 -17.59
CA THR A 2 15.11 1.94 -17.36
C THR A 2 14.82 2.01 -15.86
N GLY A 3 13.99 2.97 -15.46
CA GLY A 3 13.40 2.98 -14.14
C GLY A 3 12.41 1.83 -14.06
N GLU A 4 12.85 0.71 -13.50
CA GLU A 4 11.99 -0.36 -13.01
C GLU A 4 10.89 0.30 -12.19
N ALA A 5 9.65 0.26 -12.65
CA ALA A 5 8.51 0.61 -11.83
C ALA A 5 8.52 -0.41 -10.70
N ALA A 6 9.17 -0.07 -9.58
CA ALA A 6 9.17 -0.89 -8.39
C ALA A 6 7.72 -1.30 -8.14
N ASP A 7 7.46 -2.61 -8.18
CA ASP A 7 6.12 -3.12 -7.99
C ASP A 7 5.61 -2.57 -6.66
N VAL A 8 4.62 -1.68 -6.76
CA VAL A 8 4.12 -1.00 -5.58
C VAL A 8 3.12 -1.95 -4.96
N ASP A 9 3.54 -2.72 -3.96
CA ASP A 9 2.70 -3.67 -3.22
C ASP A 9 1.60 -3.00 -2.37
N SER A 10 1.62 -1.67 -2.24
CA SER A 10 0.68 -0.90 -1.43
C SER A 10 0.62 0.58 -1.82
N VAL A 11 -0.49 1.23 -1.48
CA VAL A 11 -0.68 2.69 -1.57
C VAL A 11 -0.01 3.37 -0.38
N ALA A 12 0.91 4.30 -0.62
CA ALA A 12 1.55 5.07 0.44
C ALA A 12 0.57 6.12 0.97
N PHE A 13 0.24 6.06 2.25
CA PHE A 13 -0.71 6.94 2.92
C PHE A 13 -0.01 7.72 4.05
N TYR A 14 0.28 9.00 3.80
CA TYR A 14 0.93 9.89 4.75
C TYR A 14 -0.11 10.55 5.65
N TRP A 15 0.09 10.45 6.97
CA TRP A 15 -0.86 10.91 7.97
C TRP A 15 -0.16 11.45 9.22
N ARG A 16 -0.95 12.04 10.15
CA ARG A 16 -0.50 12.43 11.49
C ARG A 16 -1.60 12.23 12.53
N PRO A 17 -1.27 12.06 13.83
CA PRO A 17 -2.24 11.99 14.91
C PRO A 17 -3.20 13.20 14.92
N GLY A 18 -4.46 12.97 15.28
CA GLY A 18 -5.47 14.03 15.39
C GLY A 18 -6.02 14.56 14.07
N CYS A 19 -5.62 14.02 12.91
CA CYS A 19 -6.13 14.44 11.59
C CYS A 19 -7.49 13.79 11.27
N PRO A 20 -8.63 14.52 11.32
CA PRO A 20 -9.96 13.94 11.06
C PRO A 20 -10.10 13.45 9.61
N PHE A 21 -9.55 14.19 8.64
CA PHE A 21 -9.57 13.80 7.22
C PHE A 21 -8.81 12.50 6.97
N CYS A 22 -7.66 12.32 7.63
CA CYS A 22 -6.87 11.11 7.54
C CYS A 22 -7.66 9.90 8.06
N PHE A 23 -8.33 10.04 9.22
CA PHE A 23 -9.17 8.97 9.76
C PHE A 23 -10.35 8.63 8.85
N ALA A 24 -11.02 9.65 8.30
CA ALA A 24 -12.15 9.45 7.39
C ALA A 24 -11.73 8.75 6.09
N LEU A 25 -10.62 9.18 5.47
CA LEU A 25 -10.10 8.59 4.24
C LEU A 25 -9.62 7.15 4.48
N ARG A 26 -8.81 6.92 5.53
CA ARG A 26 -8.33 5.59 5.90
C ARG A 26 -9.47 4.59 6.09
N ARG A 27 -10.55 4.99 6.76
CA ARG A 27 -11.72 4.13 6.97
C ARG A 27 -12.37 3.73 5.64
N LYS A 28 -12.53 4.67 4.71
CA LYS A 28 -13.10 4.39 3.38
C LYS A 28 -12.19 3.44 2.58
N LEU A 29 -10.89 3.70 2.53
CA LEU A 29 -9.94 2.86 1.78
C LEU A 29 -9.83 1.43 2.35
N ARG A 30 -9.88 1.27 3.67
CA ARG A 30 -9.93 -0.05 4.32
C ARG A 30 -11.20 -0.83 3.98
N LYS A 31 -12.36 -0.14 3.89
CA LYS A 31 -13.63 -0.76 3.47
C LYS A 31 -13.52 -1.33 2.05
N GLU A 32 -12.86 -0.59 1.17
CA GLU A 32 -12.59 -0.99 -0.22
C GLU A 32 -11.38 -1.95 -0.36
N ARG A 33 -10.81 -2.40 0.77
CA ARG A 33 -9.68 -3.34 0.84
C ARG A 33 -8.43 -2.88 0.07
N VAL A 34 -8.24 -1.57 -0.06
CA VAL A 34 -7.02 -1.00 -0.65
C VAL A 34 -5.85 -1.27 0.30
N PRO A 35 -4.76 -1.93 -0.14
CA PRO A 35 -3.58 -2.16 0.70
C PRO A 35 -2.87 -0.84 0.96
N LEU A 36 -2.81 -0.41 2.22
CA LEU A 36 -2.18 0.85 2.62
C LEU A 36 -0.86 0.60 3.34
N ARG A 37 0.18 1.34 2.94
CA ARG A 37 1.36 1.58 3.77
C ARG A 37 1.21 2.92 4.46
N GLU A 38 0.77 2.88 5.71
CA GLU A 38 0.53 4.07 6.51
C GLU A 38 1.84 4.61 7.10
N VAL A 39 2.16 5.87 6.83
CA VAL A 39 3.40 6.52 7.30
C VAL A 39 3.06 7.78 8.09
N ASN A 40 3.44 7.81 9.36
CA ASN A 40 3.25 8.98 10.21
C ASN A 40 4.37 9.99 10.00
N ILE A 41 4.05 11.16 9.47
CA ILE A 41 5.05 12.19 9.14
C ILE A 41 5.67 12.85 10.38
N TRP A 42 5.02 12.78 11.55
CA TRP A 42 5.60 13.33 12.78
C TRP A 42 6.76 12.50 13.32
N THR A 43 6.79 11.20 13.02
CA THR A 43 7.80 10.28 13.52
C THR A 43 8.84 9.90 12.47
N ASP A 44 8.61 10.29 11.22
CA ASP A 44 9.46 9.99 10.07
C ASP A 44 9.76 11.28 9.32
N GLU A 45 10.96 11.83 9.57
CA GLU A 45 11.42 13.08 8.96
C GLU A 45 11.54 12.95 7.42
N SER A 46 11.90 11.76 6.91
CA SER A 46 11.96 11.52 5.47
C SER A 46 10.58 11.56 4.82
N ALA A 47 9.56 11.07 5.53
CA ALA A 47 8.18 11.14 5.11
C ALA A 47 7.66 12.58 5.14
N ALA A 48 7.98 13.36 6.17
CA ALA A 48 7.65 14.78 6.23
C ALA A 48 8.29 15.55 5.06
N ALA A 49 9.59 15.34 4.81
CA ALA A 49 10.30 15.96 3.69
C ALA A 49 9.66 15.60 2.34
N ARG A 50 9.26 14.33 2.16
CA ARG A 50 8.56 13.89 0.95
C ARG A 50 7.19 14.55 0.78
N VAL A 51 6.43 14.73 1.87
CA VAL A 51 5.16 15.45 1.83
C VAL A 51 5.37 16.90 1.44
N ARG A 52 6.34 17.60 2.06
CA ARG A 52 6.68 18.99 1.69
C ARG A 52 7.07 19.11 0.22
N ALA A 53 7.82 18.15 -0.31
CA ALA A 53 8.17 18.13 -1.74
C ALA A 53 6.95 17.97 -2.66
N ILE A 54 5.93 17.21 -2.24
CA ILE A 54 4.69 17.00 -3.02
C ILE A 54 3.77 18.23 -2.96
N THR A 55 3.68 18.88 -1.81
CA THR A 55 2.71 19.95 -1.53
C THR A 55 3.24 21.35 -1.86
N GLY A 56 4.54 21.48 -2.17
CA GLY A 56 5.18 22.77 -2.40
C GLY A 56 5.70 23.46 -1.13
N GLY A 57 5.91 22.71 -0.04
CA GLY A 57 6.56 23.19 1.18
C GLY A 57 5.83 22.81 2.48
N ASP A 58 4.56 22.42 2.39
CA ASP A 58 3.70 22.18 3.55
C ASP A 58 3.63 20.70 3.97
N GLU A 59 3.35 20.45 5.24
CA GLU A 59 3.06 19.11 5.75
C GLU A 59 1.57 18.76 5.67
N THR A 60 0.95 18.99 4.51
CA THR A 60 -0.47 18.76 4.30
C THR A 60 -0.78 17.26 4.21
N VAL A 61 -1.68 16.80 5.07
CA VAL A 61 -2.16 15.41 5.14
C VAL A 61 -3.70 15.36 5.17
N PRO A 62 -4.34 14.29 4.66
CA PRO A 62 -3.73 13.09 4.10
C PRO A 62 -3.10 13.34 2.73
N THR A 63 -1.86 12.88 2.54
CA THR A 63 -1.21 12.84 1.22
C THR A 63 -1.07 11.39 0.81
N VAL A 64 -1.45 11.06 -0.42
CA VAL A 64 -1.50 9.68 -0.92
C VAL A 64 -0.66 9.57 -2.17
N VAL A 65 0.14 8.50 -2.26
CA VAL A 65 0.88 8.17 -3.48
C VAL A 65 0.57 6.77 -3.95
N VAL A 66 0.26 6.67 -5.24
CA VAL A 66 -0.01 5.42 -5.96
C VAL A 66 0.87 5.39 -7.20
N GLY A 67 1.91 4.54 -7.20
CA GLY A 67 2.93 4.56 -8.25
C GLY A 67 3.50 5.97 -8.47
N PRO A 68 3.47 6.51 -9.70
CA PRO A 68 3.96 7.87 -9.99
C PRO A 68 2.99 8.98 -9.56
N ARG A 69 1.75 8.66 -9.18
CA ARG A 69 0.71 9.65 -8.90
C ARG A 69 0.68 10.03 -7.43
N ALA A 70 0.95 11.30 -7.14
CA ALA A 70 0.75 11.91 -5.82
C ALA A 70 -0.55 12.74 -5.79
N MET A 71 -1.25 12.70 -4.66
CA MET A 71 -2.52 13.40 -4.44
C MET A 71 -2.56 13.98 -3.03
N VAL A 72 -2.98 15.23 -2.90
CA VAL A 72 -3.10 15.94 -1.63
C VAL A 72 -4.57 16.01 -1.24
N ASN A 73 -4.90 15.50 -0.05
CA ASN A 73 -6.24 15.37 0.50
C ASN A 73 -7.29 14.77 -0.47
N PRO A 74 -7.01 13.61 -1.12
CA PRO A 74 -7.94 13.03 -2.09
C PRO A 74 -9.17 12.39 -1.41
N SER A 75 -10.22 12.23 -2.20
CA SER A 75 -11.31 11.30 -1.90
C SER A 75 -10.88 9.85 -2.08
N ALA A 76 -11.66 8.90 -1.53
CA ALA A 76 -11.40 7.48 -1.73
C ALA A 76 -11.54 7.05 -3.19
N ALA A 77 -12.48 7.67 -3.94
CA ALA A 77 -12.68 7.40 -5.36
C ALA A 77 -11.44 7.78 -6.18
N GLU A 78 -10.87 8.96 -5.94
CA GLU A 78 -9.63 9.40 -6.62
C GLU A 78 -8.46 8.46 -6.37
N VAL A 79 -8.33 7.93 -5.14
CA VAL A 79 -7.28 6.95 -4.82
C VAL A 79 -7.50 5.63 -5.56
N ILE A 80 -8.75 5.17 -5.66
CA ILE A 80 -9.11 3.93 -6.37
C ILE A 80 -8.89 4.09 -7.88
N ASP A 81 -9.26 5.23 -8.44
CA ASP A 81 -9.03 5.53 -9.86
C ASP A 81 -7.54 5.61 -10.17
N ALA A 82 -6.75 6.24 -9.30
CA ALA A 82 -5.30 6.25 -9.41
C ALA A 82 -4.71 4.83 -9.31
N ALA A 83 -5.22 3.99 -8.40
CA ALA A 83 -4.80 2.59 -8.29
C ALA A 83 -5.15 1.80 -9.54
N ARG A 84 -6.35 1.96 -10.09
CA ARG A 84 -6.75 1.32 -11.35
C ARG A 84 -5.84 1.71 -12.51
N ALA A 85 -5.44 2.98 -12.59
CA ALA A 85 -4.59 3.49 -13.66
C ALA A 85 -3.11 3.09 -13.53
N HIS A 86 -2.58 3.05 -12.31
CA HIS A 86 -1.13 2.96 -12.06
C HIS A 86 -0.67 1.69 -11.37
N ALA A 87 -1.56 0.98 -10.68
CA ALA A 87 -1.26 -0.23 -9.92
C ALA A 87 -2.52 -1.12 -9.80
N PRO A 88 -3.10 -1.57 -10.93
CA PRO A 88 -4.38 -2.29 -10.92
C PRO A 88 -4.34 -3.61 -10.14
N HIS A 89 -3.16 -4.21 -9.99
CA HIS A 89 -2.93 -5.41 -9.18
C HIS A 89 -3.27 -5.20 -7.70
N LEU A 90 -3.21 -3.96 -7.20
CA LEU A 90 -3.58 -3.63 -5.82
C LEU A 90 -5.08 -3.75 -5.53
N LEU A 91 -5.91 -3.75 -6.57
CA LEU A 91 -7.37 -3.86 -6.45
C LEU A 91 -7.86 -5.28 -6.73
N GLN A 92 -6.99 -6.16 -7.21
CA GLN A 92 -7.33 -7.55 -7.45
C GLN A 92 -7.33 -8.31 -6.13
N PRO A 93 -8.20 -9.33 -5.96
CA PRO A 93 -8.07 -10.26 -4.84
C PRO A 93 -6.67 -10.85 -4.88
N ARG A 94 -5.83 -10.58 -3.85
CA ARG A 94 -4.52 -11.22 -3.75
C ARG A 94 -4.74 -12.73 -3.70
N ASP A 95 -4.25 -13.45 -4.69
CA ASP A 95 -4.26 -14.90 -4.65
C ASP A 95 -3.18 -15.35 -3.65
N HIS A 96 -3.60 -15.73 -2.45
CA HIS A 96 -2.70 -16.15 -1.38
C HIS A 96 -1.99 -17.48 -1.70
N SER A 97 -2.36 -18.12 -2.81
CA SER A 97 -1.76 -19.35 -3.33
C SER A 97 -0.32 -19.16 -3.86
N ALA A 98 0.06 -17.93 -4.20
CA ALA A 98 1.39 -17.62 -4.78
C ALA A 98 2.49 -17.35 -3.73
N ASP A 99 2.13 -17.07 -2.48
CA ASP A 99 3.05 -16.74 -1.37
C ASP A 99 3.28 -17.91 -0.39
N ALA A 100 2.59 -19.04 -0.59
CA ALA A 100 2.93 -20.26 0.12
C ALA A 100 4.36 -20.68 -0.28
N PRO A 101 5.27 -20.94 0.69
CA PRO A 101 6.58 -21.49 0.36
C PRO A 101 6.36 -22.75 -0.46
N ARG A 102 6.98 -22.82 -1.65
CA ARG A 102 7.02 -24.03 -2.48
C ARG A 102 7.88 -25.08 -1.79
N GLY A 103 7.38 -25.63 -0.69
CA GLY A 103 7.92 -26.82 -0.07
C GLY A 103 7.70 -28.02 -0.99
N PRO A 104 8.62 -28.99 -1.02
CA PRO A 104 8.51 -30.12 -1.91
C PRO A 104 7.24 -30.93 -1.63
N ARG A 105 6.50 -31.17 -2.71
CA ARG A 105 5.39 -32.12 -2.86
C ARG A 105 5.73 -33.47 -2.19
N GLY A 106 4.82 -34.06 -1.43
CA GLY A 106 5.04 -35.43 -0.93
C GLY A 106 3.95 -36.05 -0.07
N TRP A 107 2.72 -36.17 -0.58
CA TRP A 107 1.65 -37.01 -0.01
C TRP A 107 1.91 -38.53 -0.16
N LEU A 108 3.17 -38.97 -0.30
CA LEU A 108 3.58 -40.35 -0.58
C LEU A 108 4.91 -40.72 0.11
N ALA A 109 4.85 -40.94 1.42
CA ALA A 109 5.71 -41.92 2.10
C ALA A 109 4.86 -42.70 3.12
N ARG A 110 3.88 -43.41 2.58
CA ARG A 110 3.39 -44.66 3.19
C ARG A 110 4.57 -45.62 3.28
N LEU A 111 4.70 -46.28 4.43
CA LEU A 111 5.52 -47.47 4.74
C LEU A 111 7.03 -47.25 4.96
N ARG A 112 7.50 -47.34 6.21
CA ARG A 112 8.18 -48.54 6.79
C ARG A 112 8.86 -48.25 8.15
N ALA A 113 8.75 -49.26 9.03
CA ALA A 113 9.69 -49.69 10.09
C ALA A 113 9.57 -49.12 11.53
N GLY A 114 9.02 -49.96 12.43
CA GLY A 114 9.79 -50.42 13.59
C GLY A 114 9.31 -50.06 14.99
N ARG A 115 8.36 -50.84 15.55
CA ARG A 115 8.53 -51.52 16.84
C ARG A 115 7.57 -52.69 16.96
#